data_AF-A0AAE3PM91-F1
#
_entry.id   AF-A0AAE3PM91-F1
#
_cell.length_a   1.000
_cell.length_b   1.000
_cell.length_c   1.000
_cell.angle_alpha   90.00
_cell.angle_beta   90.00
_cell.angle_gamma   90.00
#
_symmetry.space_group_name_H-M   'P 1'
#
loop_
_entity.id
_entity.type
_entity.pdbx_description
1 polymer ?
#
loop_
_entity_poly.entity_id
_entity_poly.type
_entity_poly.pdbx_seq_one_letter_code
_entity_poly.pdbx_strand_id
1 'polypeptide(L)'
;MPTNDRIVCTTSTTPTGGAQNLQLKHAITARTPFGADAPDERLRRAFDDLQHASDEVEIDTDSLPPTTVDVEPRVLGCTLDELFGEHLDYLNHEACYVVDASFEVTAYRTHWLGLQYDCDTVTDDPTVGHGALRTVRWYDGEPVGDGYAQGQFAALKAVVGDMVDRGVFDREEAVQYMLGNLQEWTGHHQSLLVHTSPE
;
A
#
# COMPACT_ATOMS: atom_id res chain seq x y z
N MET A 1 1.16 -21.66 -8.53
CA MET A 1 2.23 -21.69 -7.52
C MET A 1 2.46 -20.25 -7.12
N PRO A 2 2.23 -19.86 -5.86
CA PRO A 2 2.54 -18.52 -5.41
C PRO A 2 4.06 -18.32 -5.58
N THR A 3 4.44 -17.28 -6.29
CA THR A 3 5.84 -16.90 -6.49
C THR A 3 6.31 -16.28 -5.18
N ASN A 4 6.97 -17.08 -4.33
CA ASN A 4 7.56 -16.66 -3.05
C ASN A 4 8.68 -15.60 -3.18
N ASP A 5 8.90 -15.04 -4.36
CA ASP A 5 10.00 -14.13 -4.68
C ASP A 5 9.67 -12.65 -4.40
N ARG A 6 8.55 -12.36 -3.74
CA ARG A 6 8.10 -10.98 -3.50
C ARG A 6 7.73 -10.77 -2.05
N ILE A 7 8.31 -9.73 -1.46
CA ILE A 7 7.99 -9.26 -0.12
C ILE A 7 7.21 -7.98 -0.25
N VAL A 8 6.10 -7.87 0.48
CA VAL A 8 5.28 -6.67 0.47
C VAL A 8 5.31 -6.00 1.83
N CYS A 9 5.64 -4.72 1.83
CA CYS A 9 5.67 -3.88 3.00
C CYS A 9 4.61 -2.79 2.85
N THR A 10 3.76 -2.61 3.86
CA THR A 10 2.72 -1.59 3.89
C THR A 10 2.97 -0.61 5.01
N THR A 11 2.60 0.65 4.82
CA THR A 11 3.01 1.70 5.76
C THR A 11 1.82 2.44 6.30
N SER A 12 1.69 2.45 7.63
CA SER A 12 0.65 3.17 8.35
C SER A 12 0.81 4.69 8.21
N THR A 13 -0.32 5.42 8.20
CA THR A 13 -0.39 6.89 8.30
C THR A 13 0.05 7.46 9.66
N THR A 14 0.36 6.61 10.65
CA THR A 14 0.84 7.06 11.96
C THR A 14 2.28 7.60 11.89
N PRO A 15 2.59 8.71 12.60
CA PRO A 15 3.85 9.46 12.47
C PRO A 15 5.13 8.73 12.94
N THR A 16 5.03 7.50 13.42
CA THR A 16 6.15 6.71 13.94
C THR A 16 6.72 5.67 12.96
N GLY A 17 6.08 5.43 11.80
CA GLY A 17 6.61 4.56 10.76
C GLY A 17 7.39 5.38 9.72
N GLY A 18 8.67 5.08 9.48
CA GLY A 18 9.60 5.83 8.61
C GLY A 18 9.32 5.74 7.09
N ALA A 19 8.04 5.76 6.72
CA ALA A 19 7.51 5.62 5.37
C ALA A 19 6.95 6.90 4.77
N GLN A 20 6.95 7.99 5.54
CA GLN A 20 6.43 9.27 5.10
C GLN A 20 7.06 9.65 3.76
N ASN A 21 6.22 10.11 2.83
CA ASN A 21 6.67 10.60 1.52
C ASN A 21 7.49 9.59 0.69
N LEU A 22 7.19 8.30 0.84
CA LEU A 22 7.74 7.23 -0.01
C LEU A 22 9.22 6.87 0.24
N GLN A 23 9.79 7.33 1.37
CA GLN A 23 11.22 7.19 1.69
C GLN A 23 11.71 5.73 1.80
N LEU A 24 10.81 4.80 2.12
CA LEU A 24 11.14 3.37 2.21
C LEU A 24 11.68 2.76 0.92
N LYS A 25 11.37 3.35 -0.25
CA LYS A 25 11.90 2.88 -1.54
C LYS A 25 13.43 2.79 -1.54
N HIS A 26 14.10 3.71 -0.87
CA HIS A 26 15.56 3.77 -0.83
C HIS A 26 16.16 3.08 0.39
N ALA A 27 15.38 2.91 1.46
CA ALA A 27 15.82 2.27 2.68
C ALA A 27 15.92 0.74 2.53
N ILE A 28 15.00 0.15 1.76
CA ILE A 28 14.98 -1.30 1.51
C ILE A 28 16.03 -1.65 0.44
N THR A 29 17.06 -2.38 0.85
CA THR A 29 18.10 -2.88 -0.05
C THR A 29 18.50 -4.30 0.34
N ALA A 30 19.25 -4.99 -0.51
CA ALA A 30 19.83 -6.29 -0.17
C ALA A 30 20.67 -6.27 1.12
N ARG A 31 21.23 -5.11 1.50
CA ARG A 31 22.02 -4.96 2.73
C ARG A 31 21.17 -4.57 3.94
N THR A 32 20.00 -3.99 3.72
CA THR A 32 19.09 -3.44 4.72
C THR A 32 17.64 -3.83 4.37
N PRO A 33 17.29 -5.13 4.42
CA PRO A 33 16.01 -5.60 3.87
C PRO A 33 14.77 -5.04 4.56
N PHE A 34 14.90 -4.62 5.81
CA PHE A 34 13.84 -4.01 6.61
C PHE A 34 14.00 -2.48 6.77
N GLY A 35 14.86 -1.85 5.97
CA GLY A 35 15.10 -0.40 6.04
C GLY A 35 15.74 0.07 7.35
N ALA A 36 16.72 -0.68 7.86
CA ALA A 36 17.57 -0.24 8.98
C ALA A 36 18.63 0.78 8.51
N ASP A 37 19.13 1.60 9.44
CA ASP A 37 20.17 2.61 9.17
C ASP A 37 21.51 2.00 8.71
N ALA A 38 21.79 0.76 9.14
CA ALA A 38 23.02 0.05 8.81
C ALA A 38 22.75 -1.45 8.59
N PRO A 39 23.59 -2.14 7.81
CA PRO A 39 23.50 -3.59 7.65
C PRO A 39 23.72 -4.30 8.99
N ASP A 40 22.90 -5.30 9.28
CA ASP A 40 23.01 -6.16 10.47
C ASP A 40 22.81 -7.63 10.04
N GLU A 41 23.72 -8.51 10.47
CA GLU A 41 23.67 -9.93 10.11
C GLU A 41 22.42 -10.64 10.66
N ARG A 42 21.90 -10.21 11.82
CA ARG A 42 20.70 -10.81 12.42
C ARG A 42 19.47 -10.47 11.60
N LEU A 43 19.35 -9.22 11.15
CA LEU A 43 18.30 -8.81 10.22
C LEU A 43 18.42 -9.56 8.89
N ARG A 44 19.65 -9.76 8.38
CA ARG A 44 19.85 -10.52 7.15
C ARG A 44 19.42 -11.98 7.30
N ARG A 45 19.74 -12.64 8.43
CA ARG A 45 19.28 -14.00 8.72
C ARG A 45 17.77 -14.09 8.84
N ALA A 46 17.14 -13.17 9.58
CA ALA A 46 15.68 -13.12 9.70
C ALA A 46 15.00 -12.97 8.33
N PHE A 47 15.55 -12.14 7.45
CA PHE A 47 15.09 -12.02 6.07
C PHE A 47 15.26 -13.31 5.27
N ASP A 48 16.44 -13.94 5.34
CA ASP A 48 16.70 -15.18 4.63
C ASP A 48 15.77 -16.31 5.13
N ASP A 49 15.48 -16.38 6.44
CA ASP A 49 14.53 -17.34 7.02
C ASP A 49 13.11 -17.11 6.49
N LEU A 50 12.66 -15.85 6.42
CA LEU A 50 11.35 -15.48 5.87
C LEU A 50 11.19 -15.81 4.37
N GLN A 51 12.25 -15.69 3.57
CA GLN A 51 12.19 -16.04 2.15
C GLN A 51 11.88 -17.53 1.90
N HIS A 52 12.25 -18.41 2.84
CA HIS A 52 12.06 -19.85 2.71
C HIS A 52 10.82 -20.35 3.45
N ALA A 53 10.12 -19.48 4.17
CA ALA A 53 8.95 -19.83 4.91
C ALA A 53 7.70 -19.91 4.03
N SER A 54 6.92 -20.97 4.22
CA SER A 54 5.56 -21.08 3.68
C SER A 54 4.49 -20.78 4.72
N ASP A 55 4.85 -20.87 6.01
CA ASP A 55 3.98 -20.79 7.17
C ASP A 55 4.67 -19.97 8.28
N GLU A 56 4.11 -19.98 9.50
CA GLU A 56 4.59 -19.21 10.65
C GLU A 56 6.10 -19.40 10.94
N VAL A 57 6.81 -18.27 11.06
CA VAL A 57 8.22 -18.21 11.46
C VAL A 57 8.31 -17.45 12.77
N GLU A 58 8.87 -18.10 13.79
CA GLU A 58 9.15 -17.43 15.05
C GLU A 58 10.46 -16.63 14.90
N ILE A 59 10.34 -15.29 14.94
CA ILE A 59 11.48 -14.37 14.90
C ILE A 59 11.58 -13.67 16.25
N ASP A 60 12.74 -13.79 16.89
CA ASP A 60 13.05 -13.03 18.11
C ASP A 60 13.33 -11.56 17.77
N THR A 61 12.26 -10.79 17.63
CA THR A 61 12.29 -9.36 17.29
C THR A 61 12.85 -8.49 18.41
N ASP A 62 12.74 -8.90 19.67
CA ASP A 62 13.29 -8.19 20.83
C ASP A 62 14.83 -8.08 20.77
N SER A 63 15.47 -9.07 20.15
CA SER A 63 16.91 -9.09 19.95
C SER A 63 17.39 -8.27 18.74
N LEU A 64 16.48 -7.77 17.89
CA LEU A 64 16.81 -7.11 16.64
C LEU A 64 16.99 -5.59 16.81
N PRO A 65 17.88 -4.97 16.02
CA PRO A 65 17.93 -3.50 15.97
C PRO A 65 16.63 -2.94 15.40
N PRO A 66 16.29 -1.67 15.72
CA PRO A 66 15.10 -1.03 15.18
C PRO A 66 15.16 -0.93 13.66
N THR A 67 14.02 -1.14 13.02
CA THR A 67 13.84 -1.13 11.57
C THR A 67 12.69 -0.22 11.18
N THR A 68 12.67 0.20 9.92
CA THR A 68 11.54 0.98 9.38
C THR A 68 10.37 0.07 9.01
N VAL A 69 10.67 -1.16 8.58
CA VAL A 69 9.68 -2.22 8.31
C VAL A 69 9.65 -3.17 9.50
N ASP A 70 8.46 -3.47 10.00
CA ASP A 70 8.27 -4.52 11.01
C ASP A 70 8.83 -5.85 10.47
N VAL A 71 9.72 -6.48 11.24
CA VAL A 71 10.36 -7.74 10.82
C VAL A 71 9.39 -8.91 10.86
N GLU A 72 8.43 -8.87 11.78
CA GLU A 72 7.41 -9.90 11.91
C GLU A 72 6.34 -9.73 10.80
N PRO A 73 6.19 -10.71 9.91
CA PRO A 73 5.23 -10.61 8.81
C PRO A 73 3.80 -10.72 9.33
N ARG A 74 2.88 -9.93 8.75
CA ARG A 74 1.45 -10.04 9.06
C ARG A 74 0.76 -11.23 8.39
N VAL A 75 1.29 -11.65 7.25
CA VAL A 75 0.80 -12.78 6.46
C VAL A 75 1.97 -13.35 5.66
N LEU A 76 1.96 -14.67 5.45
CA LEU A 76 2.94 -15.40 4.66
C LEU A 76 2.22 -16.32 3.66
N GLY A 77 2.93 -16.71 2.59
CA GLY A 77 2.44 -17.69 1.63
C GLY A 77 1.25 -17.26 0.75
N CYS A 78 0.84 -15.99 0.78
CA CYS A 78 -0.25 -15.46 -0.04
C CYS A 78 0.24 -14.88 -1.37
N THR A 79 -0.66 -14.85 -2.35
CA THR A 79 -0.46 -14.13 -3.61
C THR A 79 -0.62 -12.61 -3.43
N LEU A 80 -0.18 -11.83 -4.41
CA LEU A 80 -0.39 -10.36 -4.39
C LEU A 80 -1.88 -10.00 -4.46
N ASP A 81 -2.68 -10.76 -5.21
CA ASP A 81 -4.11 -10.50 -5.34
C ASP A 81 -4.83 -10.76 -4.00
N GLU A 82 -4.50 -11.85 -3.30
CA GLU A 82 -4.99 -12.13 -1.94
C GLU A 82 -4.50 -11.05 -0.96
N LEU A 83 -3.23 -10.65 -1.03
CA LEU A 83 -2.71 -9.59 -0.17
C LEU A 83 -3.49 -8.27 -0.33
N PHE A 84 -3.67 -7.82 -1.57
CA PHE A 84 -4.35 -6.56 -1.86
C PHE A 84 -5.86 -6.66 -1.62
N GLY A 85 -6.47 -7.82 -1.85
CA GLY A 85 -7.90 -8.04 -1.64
C GLY A 85 -8.30 -8.30 -0.18
N GLU A 86 -7.45 -8.93 0.62
CA GLU A 86 -7.85 -9.51 1.91
C GLU A 86 -7.03 -9.02 3.11
N HIS A 87 -5.87 -8.39 2.89
CA HIS A 87 -4.96 -8.01 3.97
C HIS A 87 -4.57 -6.52 3.97
N LEU A 88 -4.56 -5.87 2.82
CA LEU A 88 -4.20 -4.46 2.70
C LEU A 88 -5.34 -3.55 3.19
N ASP A 89 -5.07 -2.75 4.23
CA ASP A 89 -5.99 -1.74 4.74
C ASP A 89 -5.76 -0.42 3.99
N TYR A 90 -6.61 -0.13 3.02
CA TYR A 90 -6.48 1.03 2.14
C TYR A 90 -6.67 2.36 2.87
N LEU A 91 -7.45 2.39 3.96
CA LEU A 91 -7.69 3.60 4.74
C LEU A 91 -6.44 3.97 5.55
N ASN A 92 -5.83 2.98 6.20
CA ASN A 92 -4.75 3.20 7.16
C ASN A 92 -3.37 3.13 6.51
N HIS A 93 -3.21 2.45 5.38
CA HIS A 93 -1.94 2.34 4.68
C HIS A 93 -1.78 3.40 3.59
N GLU A 94 -0.86 4.34 3.80
CA GLU A 94 -0.62 5.45 2.86
C GLU A 94 0.05 4.98 1.56
N ALA A 95 0.86 3.93 1.64
CA ALA A 95 1.63 3.37 0.53
C ALA A 95 1.89 1.87 0.74
N CYS A 96 2.15 1.19 -0.37
CA CYS A 96 2.49 -0.23 -0.44
C CYS A 96 3.75 -0.41 -1.29
N TYR A 97 4.69 -1.25 -0.84
CA TYR A 97 5.96 -1.50 -1.51
C TYR A 97 6.07 -2.98 -1.82
N VAL A 98 6.17 -3.32 -3.10
CA VAL A 98 6.45 -4.68 -3.55
C VAL A 98 7.94 -4.74 -3.87
N VAL A 99 8.65 -5.58 -3.14
CA VAL A 99 10.09 -5.81 -3.29
C VAL A 99 10.27 -7.16 -3.94
N ASP A 100 10.96 -7.21 -5.08
CA ASP A 100 11.30 -8.48 -5.71
C ASP A 100 12.60 -9.10 -5.16
N ALA A 101 12.92 -10.31 -5.60
CA ALA A 101 14.13 -11.03 -5.21
C ALA A 101 15.44 -10.29 -5.56
N SER A 102 15.42 -9.36 -6.52
CA SER A 102 16.56 -8.50 -6.88
C SER A 102 16.61 -7.21 -6.07
N PHE A 103 15.70 -7.03 -5.10
CA PHE A 103 15.48 -5.80 -4.36
C PHE A 103 15.05 -4.62 -5.22
N GLU A 104 14.41 -4.87 -6.37
CA GLU A 104 13.70 -3.83 -7.08
C GLU A 104 12.41 -3.50 -6.33
N VAL A 105 12.33 -2.27 -5.82
CA VAL A 105 11.19 -1.80 -5.03
C VAL A 105 10.20 -1.05 -5.92
N THR A 106 9.02 -1.63 -6.11
CA THR A 106 7.88 -0.95 -6.73
C THR A 106 7.01 -0.33 -5.66
N ALA A 107 6.93 1.00 -5.64
CA ALA A 107 6.10 1.75 -4.71
C ALA A 107 4.74 2.07 -5.34
N TYR A 108 3.68 1.80 -4.58
CA TYR A 108 2.30 2.10 -4.92
C TYR A 108 1.72 3.08 -3.92
N ARG A 109 0.96 4.05 -4.45
CA ARG A 109 0.09 4.92 -3.67
C ARG A 109 -1.26 4.24 -3.48
N THR A 110 -1.72 4.23 -2.23
CA THR A 110 -3.00 3.64 -1.85
C THR A 110 -4.12 4.65 -2.00
N HIS A 111 -5.23 4.22 -2.60
CA HIS A 111 -6.43 5.02 -2.81
C HIS A 111 -7.63 4.28 -2.22
N TRP A 112 -8.00 4.62 -0.98
CA TRP A 112 -9.22 4.09 -0.36
C TRP A 112 -10.48 4.71 -0.97
N LEU A 113 -11.42 3.86 -1.36
CA LEU A 113 -12.63 4.26 -2.08
C LEU A 113 -13.83 4.53 -1.16
N GLY A 114 -13.71 4.25 0.13
CA GLY A 114 -14.79 4.52 1.08
C GLY A 114 -15.03 6.02 1.27
N LEU A 115 -16.29 6.41 1.53
CA LEU A 115 -16.76 7.79 1.61
C LEU A 115 -17.19 8.19 3.02
N GLN A 116 -17.07 7.32 4.03
CA GLN A 116 -17.58 7.59 5.39
C GLN A 116 -17.05 8.86 6.09
N TYR A 117 -15.97 9.47 5.56
CA TYR A 117 -15.41 10.73 6.06
C TYR A 117 -15.64 11.92 5.10
N ASP A 118 -16.18 11.65 3.93
CA ASP A 118 -16.41 12.60 2.83
C ASP A 118 -17.91 12.77 2.52
N CYS A 119 -18.78 11.96 3.15
CA CYS A 119 -20.20 11.85 2.90
C CYS A 119 -20.96 11.63 4.22
N ASP A 120 -22.03 12.41 4.46
CA ASP A 120 -22.81 12.33 5.71
C ASP A 120 -23.73 11.09 5.74
N THR A 121 -24.16 10.61 4.57
CA THR A 121 -25.09 9.48 4.44
C THR A 121 -24.43 8.11 4.52
N VAL A 122 -23.12 8.02 4.29
CA VAL A 122 -22.35 6.78 4.39
C VAL A 122 -21.65 6.72 5.74
N THR A 123 -21.95 5.70 6.55
CA THR A 123 -21.41 5.59 7.92
C THR A 123 -20.24 4.63 8.05
N ASP A 124 -20.10 3.70 7.10
CA ASP A 124 -19.10 2.64 7.14
C ASP A 124 -18.78 2.12 5.73
N ASP A 125 -17.50 2.12 5.41
CA ASP A 125 -16.94 1.44 4.25
C ASP A 125 -15.87 0.44 4.68
N PRO A 126 -15.74 -0.71 3.99
CA PRO A 126 -14.64 -1.62 4.22
C PRO A 126 -13.31 -0.87 4.06
N THR A 127 -12.39 -1.08 4.99
CA THR A 127 -11.03 -0.51 4.90
C THR A 127 -10.09 -1.45 4.16
N VAL A 128 -10.33 -2.76 4.28
CA VAL A 128 -9.56 -3.82 3.62
C VAL A 128 -10.23 -4.21 2.30
N GLY A 129 -9.42 -4.41 1.25
CA GLY A 129 -9.93 -4.90 -0.04
C GLY A 129 -10.87 -3.95 -0.78
N HIS A 130 -10.86 -2.67 -0.41
CA HIS A 130 -11.78 -1.65 -0.93
C HIS A 130 -11.01 -0.39 -1.34
N GLY A 131 -10.19 -0.53 -2.37
CA GLY A 131 -9.41 0.56 -2.90
C GLY A 131 -8.66 0.25 -4.19
N ALA A 132 -7.78 1.16 -4.56
CA ALA A 132 -6.90 1.01 -5.70
C ALA A 132 -5.45 1.33 -5.33
N LEU A 133 -4.51 0.68 -6.01
CA LEU A 133 -3.08 0.92 -5.91
C LEU A 133 -2.59 1.52 -7.23
N ARG A 134 -1.97 2.69 -7.18
CA ARG A 134 -1.36 3.32 -8.35
C ARG A 134 0.15 3.37 -8.22
N THR A 135 0.90 2.95 -9.23
CA THR A 135 2.36 3.06 -9.19
C THR A 135 2.82 4.52 -9.11
N VAL A 136 3.81 4.78 -8.25
CA VAL A 136 4.40 6.11 -8.10
C VAL A 136 5.42 6.35 -9.21
N ARG A 137 5.42 7.56 -9.79
CA ARG A 137 6.46 8.01 -10.73
C ARG A 137 7.67 8.54 -9.98
N TRP A 138 8.85 8.22 -10.48
CA TRP A 138 10.13 8.62 -9.88
C TRP A 138 11.00 9.37 -10.90
N TYR A 139 11.70 10.40 -10.44
CA TYR A 139 12.73 11.11 -11.21
C TYR A 139 13.87 11.47 -10.27
N ASP A 140 15.09 11.09 -10.61
CA ASP A 140 16.29 11.28 -9.76
C ASP A 140 16.11 10.84 -8.30
N GLY A 141 15.37 9.73 -8.10
CA GLY A 141 15.11 9.18 -6.77
C GLY A 141 13.98 9.88 -5.99
N GLU A 142 13.34 10.90 -6.53
CA GLU A 142 12.24 11.59 -5.85
C GLU A 142 10.88 11.23 -6.46
N PRO A 143 9.81 11.10 -5.65
CA PRO A 143 8.47 10.88 -6.15
C PRO A 143 7.95 12.14 -6.85
N VAL A 144 7.57 12.01 -8.12
CA VAL A 144 7.10 13.13 -8.93
C VAL A 144 5.59 13.14 -9.03
N GLY A 145 5.00 14.28 -8.65
CA GLY A 145 3.56 14.52 -8.79
C GLY A 145 2.69 13.77 -7.79
N ASP A 146 3.28 13.05 -6.85
CA ASP A 146 2.53 12.25 -5.87
C ASP A 146 1.63 13.12 -4.98
N GLY A 147 2.15 14.22 -4.42
CA GLY A 147 1.34 15.16 -3.63
C GLY A 147 0.19 15.80 -4.43
N TYR A 148 0.41 16.11 -5.71
CA TYR A 148 -0.66 16.57 -6.61
C TYR A 148 -1.72 15.47 -6.76
N ALA A 149 -1.29 14.23 -6.97
CA ALA A 149 -2.17 13.12 -7.24
C ALA A 149 -2.98 12.68 -5.99
N GLN A 150 -2.43 12.85 -4.79
CA GLN A 150 -3.17 12.72 -3.52
C GLN A 150 -4.22 13.82 -3.37
N GLY A 151 -3.83 15.08 -3.56
CA GLY A 151 -4.76 16.22 -3.47
C GLY A 151 -5.89 16.14 -4.48
N GLN A 152 -5.58 15.68 -5.71
CA GLN A 152 -6.57 15.46 -6.76
C GLN A 152 -7.59 14.39 -6.37
N PHE A 153 -7.14 13.28 -5.77
CA PHE A 153 -8.04 12.23 -5.31
C PHE A 153 -8.88 12.66 -4.10
N ALA A 154 -8.29 13.37 -3.14
CA ALA A 154 -9.02 13.92 -2.00
C ALA A 154 -10.14 14.89 -2.45
N ALA A 155 -9.85 15.76 -3.43
CA ALA A 155 -10.85 16.65 -4.00
C ALA A 155 -11.98 15.89 -4.70
N LEU A 156 -11.65 14.81 -5.42
CA LEU A 156 -12.65 13.94 -6.04
C LEU A 156 -13.58 13.31 -5.01
N LYS A 157 -13.02 12.75 -3.93
CA LYS A 157 -13.81 12.15 -2.85
C LYS A 157 -14.78 13.14 -2.23
N ALA A 158 -14.33 14.36 -1.92
CA ALA A 158 -15.19 15.40 -1.37
C ALA A 158 -16.36 15.77 -2.30
N VAL A 159 -16.11 15.84 -3.62
CA VAL A 159 -17.16 16.12 -4.61
C VAL A 159 -18.12 14.94 -4.75
N VAL A 160 -17.60 13.72 -4.81
CA VAL A 160 -18.40 12.50 -4.93
C VAL A 160 -19.26 12.28 -3.69
N GLY A 161 -18.73 12.54 -2.50
CA GLY A 161 -19.50 12.50 -1.26
C GLY A 161 -20.67 13.47 -1.24
N ASP A 162 -20.47 14.73 -1.66
CA ASP A 162 -21.57 15.70 -1.82
C ASP A 162 -22.60 15.26 -2.87
N MET A 163 -22.17 14.57 -3.94
CA MET A 163 -23.09 14.00 -4.93
C MET A 163 -23.92 12.85 -4.35
N VAL A 164 -23.33 11.99 -3.53
CA VAL A 164 -24.05 10.91 -2.83
C VAL A 164 -25.06 11.49 -1.84
N ASP A 165 -24.68 12.48 -1.03
CA ASP A 165 -25.58 13.12 -0.06
C ASP A 165 -26.79 13.79 -0.73
N ARG A 166 -26.63 14.23 -1.98
CA ARG A 166 -27.71 14.82 -2.80
C ARG A 166 -28.51 13.78 -3.58
N GLY A 167 -28.18 12.49 -3.47
CA GLY A 167 -28.82 11.39 -4.19
C GLY A 167 -28.57 11.41 -5.70
N VAL A 168 -27.45 12.01 -6.14
CA VAL A 168 -27.01 11.99 -7.55
C VAL A 168 -26.36 10.66 -7.89
N PHE A 169 -25.59 10.10 -6.96
CA PHE A 169 -25.00 8.77 -7.06
C PHE A 169 -25.50 7.90 -5.92
N ASP A 170 -25.71 6.61 -6.19
CA ASP A 170 -25.62 5.60 -5.15
C ASP A 170 -24.15 5.23 -4.84
N ARG A 171 -23.94 4.32 -3.88
CA ARG A 171 -22.60 3.92 -3.44
C ARG A 171 -21.80 3.24 -4.55
N GLU A 172 -22.44 2.39 -5.36
CA GLU A 172 -21.77 1.67 -6.45
C GLU A 172 -21.36 2.65 -7.55
N GLU A 173 -22.28 3.53 -7.96
CA GLU A 173 -22.04 4.58 -8.94
C GLU A 173 -20.90 5.52 -8.50
N ALA A 174 -20.86 5.88 -7.22
CA ALA A 174 -19.80 6.69 -6.65
C ALA A 174 -18.42 6.01 -6.77
N VAL A 175 -18.33 4.72 -6.42
CA VAL A 175 -17.10 3.93 -6.55
C VAL A 175 -16.67 3.84 -8.02
N GLN A 176 -17.60 3.49 -8.92
CA GLN A 176 -17.30 3.40 -10.36
C GLN A 176 -16.86 4.75 -10.94
N TYR A 177 -17.49 5.86 -10.52
CA TYR A 177 -17.11 7.20 -10.94
C TYR A 177 -15.69 7.56 -10.47
N MET A 178 -15.36 7.23 -9.21
CA MET A 178 -14.01 7.44 -8.68
C MET A 178 -12.96 6.62 -9.41
N LEU A 179 -13.26 5.34 -9.69
CA LEU A 179 -12.37 4.44 -10.44
C LEU A 179 -12.15 4.92 -11.88
N GLY A 180 -13.19 5.38 -12.56
CA GLY A 180 -13.07 5.94 -13.91
C GLY A 180 -12.11 7.14 -13.94
N ASN A 181 -12.25 8.07 -12.99
CA ASN A 181 -11.32 9.20 -12.87
C ASN A 181 -9.89 8.76 -12.56
N LEU A 182 -9.70 7.81 -11.63
CA LEU A 182 -8.37 7.26 -11.32
C LEU A 182 -7.73 6.60 -12.55
N GLN A 183 -8.50 5.87 -13.35
CA GLN A 183 -8.03 5.26 -14.60
C GLN A 183 -7.61 6.33 -15.60
N GLU A 184 -8.44 7.36 -15.81
CA GLU A 184 -8.13 8.48 -16.70
C GLU A 184 -6.86 9.25 -16.28
N TRP A 185 -6.63 9.40 -14.98
CA TRP A 185 -5.45 10.11 -14.45
C TRP A 185 -4.20 9.23 -14.40
N THR A 186 -4.33 7.93 -14.60
CA THR A 186 -3.19 7.01 -14.61
C THR A 186 -2.51 7.11 -15.98
N GLY A 187 -1.32 7.71 -16.00
CA GLY A 187 -0.56 7.86 -17.24
C GLY A 187 -0.08 6.54 -17.84
N HIS A 188 0.32 6.55 -19.11
CA HIS A 188 0.76 5.34 -19.84
C HIS A 188 1.93 4.56 -19.22
N HIS A 189 2.71 5.18 -18.34
CA HIS A 189 3.84 4.56 -17.64
C HIS A 189 3.51 4.18 -16.19
N GLN A 190 2.24 4.28 -15.82
CA GLN A 190 1.75 3.90 -14.51
C GLN A 190 0.76 2.74 -14.64
N SER A 191 0.57 2.02 -13.55
CA SER A 191 -0.41 0.95 -13.45
C SER A 191 -1.35 1.26 -12.30
N LEU A 192 -2.63 0.94 -12.50
CA LEU A 192 -3.67 1.00 -11.48
C LEU A 192 -4.17 -0.42 -11.24
N LEU A 193 -4.04 -0.91 -10.01
CA LEU A 193 -4.59 -2.19 -9.56
C LEU A 193 -5.82 -1.87 -8.72
N VAL A 194 -6.96 -2.48 -9.02
CA VAL A 194 -8.23 -2.20 -8.35
C VAL A 194 -8.66 -3.45 -7.59
N HIS A 195 -8.92 -3.28 -6.30
CA HIS A 195 -9.45 -4.31 -5.43
C HIS A 195 -10.66 -3.73 -4.73
N THR A 196 -11.83 -4.12 -5.22
CA THR A 196 -13.10 -3.83 -4.59
C THR A 196 -13.79 -5.17 -4.40
N SER A 197 -13.98 -5.59 -3.15
CA SER A 197 -14.83 -6.75 -2.89
C SER A 197 -16.20 -6.53 -3.53
N PRO A 198 -16.70 -7.46 -4.36
CA PRO A 198 -18.09 -7.42 -4.79
C PRO A 198 -18.97 -7.64 -3.56
N GLU A 199 -20.03 -6.84 -3.42
CA GLU A 199 -21.10 -7.09 -2.43
C GLU A 199 -21.79 -8.44 -2.66
#